data_AF-A0A973RLS6-F1
#
_entry.id   AF-A0A973RLS6-F1
#
_cell.length_a   1.000
_cell.length_b   1.000
_cell.length_c   1.000
_cell.angle_alpha   90.00
_cell.angle_beta   90.00
_cell.angle_gamma   90.00
#
_symmetry.space_group_name_H-M   'P 1'
#
loop_
_entity.id
_entity.type
_entity.pdbx_description
1 polymer ?
#
loop_
_entity_poly.entity_id
_entity_poly.type
_entity_poly.pdbx_seq_one_letter_code
_entity_poly.pdbx_strand_id
1 'polypeptide(L)' 'MIPVKTSSVFKSRWMALLWAAGILWFAYDFAGSQPQDGNDSANAAQATDATGAAITSDDTNKLAQELNSF' A
#
# COMPACT_ATOMS: atom_id res chain seq x y z
N MET A 1 36.67 -21.33 -3.52
CA MET A 1 35.26 -21.34 -3.11
C MET A 1 35.21 -20.92 -1.65
N ILE A 2 34.95 -19.65 -1.36
CA ILE A 2 34.96 -19.14 0.02
C ILE A 2 33.59 -19.51 0.62
N PRO A 3 33.52 -20.31 1.70
CA PRO A 3 32.27 -20.67 2.34
C PRO A 3 31.75 -19.47 3.12
N VAL A 4 31.01 -18.60 2.45
CA VAL A 4 30.41 -17.43 3.08
C VAL A 4 29.19 -17.91 3.85
N LYS A 5 29.33 -18.06 5.17
CA LYS A 5 28.18 -18.29 6.06
C LYS A 5 27.24 -17.10 5.89
N THR A 6 25.97 -17.36 5.55
CA THR A 6 24.94 -16.33 5.36
C THR A 6 24.76 -15.43 6.60
N SER A 7 25.08 -15.93 7.80
CA SER A 7 25.12 -15.12 9.03
C SER A 7 26.17 -14.00 9.01
N SER A 8 27.16 -14.06 8.12
CA SER A 8 28.18 -13.02 7.92
C SER A 8 27.62 -11.78 7.23
N VAL A 9 26.55 -11.94 6.43
CA VAL A 9 25.88 -10.83 5.74
C VAL A 9 25.33 -9.84 6.76
N PHE A 10 24.82 -10.35 7.89
CA PHE A 10 24.27 -9.54 8.99
C PHE A 10 25.32 -9.00 9.98
N LYS A 11 26.58 -9.47 9.92
CA LYS A 11 27.67 -8.95 10.77
C LYS A 11 28.42 -7.79 10.14
N SER A 12 28.47 -7.72 8.80
CA SER A 12 29.08 -6.60 8.09
C SER A 12 28.03 -5.52 7.84
N ARG A 13 28.22 -4.35 8.46
CA ARG A 13 27.29 -3.19 8.35
C ARG A 13 27.01 -2.81 6.89
N TRP A 14 28.00 -2.97 6.01
CA TRP A 14 27.87 -2.66 4.59
C TRP A 14 27.15 -3.74 3.78
N MET A 15 27.38 -5.02 4.09
CA MET A 15 26.64 -6.11 3.45
C MET A 15 25.17 -6.12 3.86
N ALA A 16 24.87 -5.76 5.11
CA ALA A 16 23.50 -5.59 5.58
C ALA A 16 22.75 -4.50 4.79
N LEU A 17 23.41 -3.36 4.50
CA LEU A 17 22.81 -2.28 3.70
C LEU A 17 22.55 -2.70 2.26
N LEU A 18 23.50 -3.38 1.60
CA LEU A 18 23.31 -3.89 0.24
C LEU A 18 22.22 -4.97 0.18
N TRP A 19 22.14 -5.82 1.20
CA TRP A 19 21.08 -6.81 1.32
C TRP A 19 19.71 -6.18 1.52
N ALA A 20 19.61 -5.17 2.41
CA ALA A 20 18.37 -4.42 2.62
C ALA A 20 17.91 -3.67 1.36
N ALA A 21 18.84 -3.06 0.62
CA ALA A 21 18.54 -2.41 -0.66
C ALA A 21 17.96 -3.40 -1.69
N GLY A 22 18.50 -4.62 -1.75
CA GLY A 22 17.98 -5.69 -2.60
C GLY A 22 16.54 -6.09 -2.23
N ILE A 23 16.22 -6.15 -0.94
CA ILE A 23 14.86 -6.45 -0.46
C ILE A 23 13.88 -5.32 -0.80
N LEU A 24 14.28 -4.06 -0.59
CA LEU A 24 13.46 -2.91 -0.95
C LEU A 24 13.14 -2.89 -2.44
N TRP A 25 14.14 -3.18 -3.28
CA TRP A 25 13.93 -3.25 -4.72
C TRP A 25 13.00 -4.40 -5.11
N PHE A 26 13.21 -5.60 -4.56
CA PHE A 26 12.33 -6.75 -4.82
C PHE A 26 10.89 -6.48 -4.38
N ALA A 27 10.69 -5.86 -3.21
CA ALA A 27 9.37 -5.48 -2.71
C ALA A 27 8.68 -4.45 -3.62
N TYR A 28 9.43 -3.48 -4.15
CA TYR A 28 8.90 -2.51 -5.11
C TYR A 28 8.44 -3.16 -6.41
N ASP A 29 9.24 -4.05 -6.97
CA ASP A 29 8.90 -4.77 -8.22
C ASP A 29 7.66 -5.65 -8.02
N PHE A 30 7.57 -6.32 -6.88
CA PHE A 30 6.43 -7.16 -6.53
C PHE A 30 5.16 -6.34 -6.27
N ALA A 31 5.26 -5.25 -5.51
CA ALA A 31 4.12 -4.39 -5.21
C ALA A 31 3.59 -3.66 -6.46
N GLY A 32 4.48 -3.24 -7.37
CA GLY A 32 4.09 -2.58 -8.63
C GLY A 32 3.41 -3.50 -9.64
N SER A 33 3.56 -4.83 -9.50
CA SER A 33 2.89 -5.82 -10.35
C SER A 33 1.42 -6.04 -10.00
N GLN A 34 0.97 -5.55 -8.84
CA GLN A 34 -0.44 -5.58 -8.47
C GLN A 34 -1.16 -4.42 -9.16
N PRO A 35 -2.24 -4.66 -9.94
CA PRO A 35 -3.06 -3.57 -10.42
C PRO A 35 -3.52 -2.75 -9.21
N GLN A 36 -3.19 -1.46 -9.22
CA GLN A 36 -3.56 -0.53 -8.16
C GLN A 36 -5.04 -0.18 -8.32
N ASP A 37 -5.91 -1.12 -7.99
CA ASP A 37 -7.29 -0.81 -7.68
C ASP A 37 -7.24 0.04 -6.39
N GLY A 38 -7.61 1.31 -6.54
CA GLY A 38 -7.05 2.42 -5.78
C GLY A 38 -7.20 2.29 -4.27
N ASN A 39 -6.09 2.36 -3.53
CA ASN A 39 -6.01 2.59 -2.07
C ASN A 39 -7.07 1.90 -1.19
N ASP A 40 -7.60 0.76 -1.62
CA ASP A 40 -8.55 -0.01 -0.85
C ASP A 40 -7.76 -0.84 0.14
N SER A 41 -7.57 -0.26 1.33
CA SER A 41 -7.17 -1.05 2.49
C SER A 41 -8.17 -2.20 2.61
N ALA A 42 -7.71 -3.45 2.53
CA ALA A 42 -8.59 -4.62 2.61
C ALA A 42 -9.43 -4.70 3.91
N ASN A 43 -9.15 -3.84 4.89
CA ASN A 43 -9.89 -3.66 6.15
C ASN A 43 -10.77 -2.40 6.19
N ALA A 44 -10.80 -1.58 5.13
CA ALA A 44 -11.74 -0.47 5.03
C ALA A 44 -13.12 -1.06 4.74
N ALA A 45 -13.94 -1.22 5.78
CA ALA A 45 -15.35 -1.49 5.58
C ALA A 45 -15.90 -0.39 4.67
N GLN A 46 -16.51 -0.81 3.54
CA GLN A 46 -17.10 0.13 2.60
C GLN A 46 -18.09 1.02 3.37
N ALA A 47 -17.89 2.34 3.28
CA ALA A 47 -18.79 3.27 3.94
C ALA A 47 -20.17 3.17 3.26
N THR A 48 -21.19 2.97 4.06
CA THR A 48 -22.55 2.67 3.63
C THR A 48 -23.48 3.78 4.11
N ASP A 49 -24.47 4.15 3.30
CA ASP A 49 -25.46 5.15 3.65
C ASP A 49 -26.51 4.61 4.66
N ALA A 50 -27.44 5.48 5.08
CA ALA A 50 -28.50 5.13 6.02
C ALA A 50 -29.45 4.02 5.51
N THR A 51 -29.42 3.69 4.22
CA THR A 51 -30.25 2.65 3.58
C THR A 51 -29.51 1.33 3.39
N GLY A 52 -28.23 1.26 3.74
CA GLY A 52 -27.42 0.06 3.52
C GLY A 52 -26.76 0.01 2.14
N ALA A 53 -26.84 1.08 1.34
CA ALA A 53 -26.21 1.18 0.04
C ALA A 53 -24.78 1.74 0.14
N ALA A 54 -23.88 1.22 -0.70
CA ALA A 54 -22.52 1.73 -0.86
C ALA A 54 -22.52 3.22 -1.19
N ILE A 55 -21.79 4.04 -0.41
CA ILE A 55 -21.62 5.46 -0.73
C ILE A 55 -20.79 5.57 -2.00
N THR A 56 -21.36 6.20 -3.05
CA THR A 56 -20.66 6.45 -4.31
C THR A 56 -20.17 7.90 -4.39
N SER A 57 -19.25 8.18 -5.32
CA SER A 57 -18.74 9.52 -5.59
C SER A 57 -19.85 10.52 -5.94
N ASP A 58 -20.94 10.05 -6.55
CA ASP A 58 -22.07 10.91 -6.89
C ASP A 58 -22.81 11.44 -5.64
N ASP A 59 -22.86 10.65 -4.57
CA ASP A 59 -23.48 11.05 -3.31
C ASP A 59 -22.66 12.16 -2.63
N THR A 60 -21.33 12.03 -2.66
CA THR A 60 -20.42 13.05 -2.11
C THR A 60 -20.51 14.37 -2.87
N ASN A 61 -20.71 14.33 -4.19
CA ASN A 61 -20.86 15.51 -5.02
C ASN A 61 -22.18 16.24 -4.76
N LYS A 62 -23.28 15.49 -4.58
CA LYS A 62 -24.58 16.07 -4.21
C LYS A 62 -24.53 16.73 -2.84
N LEU A 63 -23.94 16.06 -1.85
CA LEU A 63 -23.75 16.64 -0.51
C LEU A 63 -22.93 17.93 -0.55
N ALA A 64 -21.83 17.95 -1.31
CA ALA A 64 -20.99 19.14 -1.44
C ALA A 64 -21.74 20.31 -2.12
N GLN A 65 -22.59 20.02 -3.11
CA GLN A 65 -23.43 21.04 -3.75
C GLN A 65 -24.48 21.60 -2.79
N GLU A 66 -25.15 20.74 -2.02
CA GLU A 66 -26.12 21.17 -1.01
C GLU A 66 -25.49 22.05 0.05
N LEU A 67 -24.33 21.67 0.60
CA LEU A 67 -23.59 22.47 1.58
C LEU A 67 -23.15 23.84 1.03
N ASN A 68 -22.76 23.92 -0.24
CA ASN A 68 -22.39 25.18 -0.88
C ASN A 68 -23.59 26.04 -1.29
N SER A 69 -24.81 25.50 -1.23
CA SER A 69 -26.05 26.20 -1.58
C SER A 69 -26.77 26.85 -0.39
N PHE A 70 -26.27 26.62 0.83
CA PHE A 70 -26.64 27.34 2.05
C PHE A 70 -25.86 28.65 2.18
#